data_AF-A0A1I1AGI3-F1
#
_entry.id   AF-A0A1I1AGI3-F1
#
_cell.length_a   1.000
_cell.length_b   1.000
_cell.length_c   1.000
_cell.angle_alpha   90.00
_cell.angle_beta   90.00
_cell.angle_gamma   90.00
#
_symmetry.space_group_name_H-M   'P 1'
#
loop_
_entity.id
_entity.type
_entity.pdbx_description
1 polymer ?
#
loop_
_entity_poly.entity_id
_entity_poly.type
_entity_poly.pdbx_seq_one_letter_code
_entity_poly.pdbx_strand_id
1 'polypeptide(L)'
;MIHLVDRTKMKLSLVVATLLLLAACGAKTVEQAKSLAYYAEYLAEADVVYAKCEAMVQHELSTMSPSQRLAWFETATGINCKNASQARSDENYKAYQKKMQDAAGKY
;
A
#
# COMPACT_ATOMS: atom_id res chain seq x y z
N MET A 1 33.65 13.74 -52.35
CA MET A 1 33.05 14.26 -51.11
C MET A 1 31.76 13.51 -50.86
N ILE A 2 31.83 12.44 -50.06
CA ILE A 2 31.24 12.30 -48.71
C ILE A 2 29.70 12.38 -48.71
N HIS A 3 29.06 11.21 -48.76
CA HIS A 3 27.79 10.98 -48.04
C HIS A 3 27.91 9.63 -47.33
N LEU A 4 28.75 9.63 -46.30
CA LEU A 4 29.00 8.50 -45.39
C LEU A 4 28.64 8.93 -43.97
N VAL A 5 27.47 9.56 -43.80
CA VAL A 5 26.97 10.03 -42.51
C VAL A 5 25.47 9.80 -42.49
N ASP A 6 25.02 8.57 -42.21
CA ASP A 6 23.69 8.40 -41.56
C ASP A 6 23.31 6.99 -41.09
N ARG A 7 24.20 5.99 -41.14
CA ARG A 7 23.86 4.65 -40.58
C ARG A 7 24.10 4.51 -39.07
N THR A 8 24.88 5.40 -38.46
CA THR A 8 25.25 5.34 -37.04
C THR A 8 24.23 6.03 -36.12
N LYS A 9 23.59 7.11 -36.58
CA LYS A 9 22.57 7.84 -35.79
C LYS A 9 21.32 7.00 -35.54
N MET A 10 20.89 6.23 -36.55
CA MET A 10 19.70 5.38 -36.47
C MET A 10 19.85 4.21 -35.47
N LYS A 11 21.07 3.69 -35.29
CA LYS A 11 21.37 2.66 -34.28
C LYS A 11 21.43 3.23 -32.87
N LEU A 12 21.95 4.45 -32.70
CA LEU A 12 22.03 5.11 -31.40
C LEU A 12 20.62 5.47 -30.87
N SER A 13 19.71 5.90 -31.74
CA SER A 13 18.32 6.18 -31.38
C SER A 13 17.54 4.94 -30.95
N LEU A 14 17.81 3.78 -31.56
CA LEU A 14 17.10 2.54 -31.20
C LEU A 14 17.51 2.00 -29.82
N VAL A 15 18.79 2.15 -29.45
CA VAL A 15 19.35 1.70 -28.16
C VAL A 15 18.89 2.59 -27.00
N VAL A 16 18.79 3.91 -27.23
CA VAL A 16 18.28 4.85 -26.22
C VAL A 16 16.77 4.64 -25.98
N ALA A 17 16.00 4.34 -27.04
CA ALA A 17 14.57 4.07 -26.91
C ALA A 17 14.27 2.76 -26.16
N THR A 18 15.12 1.74 -26.29
CA THR A 18 14.96 0.48 -25.54
C THR A 18 15.36 0.62 -24.07
N LEU A 19 16.38 1.41 -23.74
CA LEU A 19 16.75 1.68 -22.34
C LEU A 19 15.67 2.45 -21.57
N LEU A 20 14.95 3.36 -22.22
CA LEU A 20 13.82 4.09 -21.60
C LEU A 20 12.60 3.20 -21.32
N LEU A 21 12.41 2.12 -22.09
CA LEU A 21 11.35 1.14 -21.85
C LEU A 21 11.65 0.23 -20.63
N LEU A 22 12.93 0.02 -20.30
CA LEU A 22 13.31 -0.70 -19.07
C LEU A 22 13.12 0.15 -17.80
N ALA A 23 13.25 1.47 -17.88
CA ALA A 23 12.94 2.36 -16.75
C ALA A 23 11.43 2.48 -16.46
N ALA A 24 10.58 2.16 -17.43
CA ALA A 24 9.12 2.08 -17.27
C ALA A 24 8.65 0.73 -16.67
N CYS A 25 9.56 -0.25 -16.54
CA CYS A 25 9.35 -1.36 -15.61
C CYS A 25 9.65 -0.83 -14.21
N GLY A 26 8.75 0.06 -13.74
CA GLY A 26 8.77 0.52 -12.36
C GLY A 26 8.81 -0.73 -11.50
N ALA A 27 9.91 -0.93 -10.78
CA ALA A 27 9.99 -1.93 -9.75
C ALA A 27 8.79 -1.65 -8.85
N LYS A 28 7.72 -2.44 -8.97
CA LYS A 28 6.66 -2.48 -7.98
C LYS A 28 7.42 -2.86 -6.72
N THR A 29 7.72 -1.87 -5.89
CA THR A 29 8.22 -2.09 -4.55
C THR A 29 7.23 -3.07 -3.95
N VAL A 30 7.64 -4.32 -3.79
CA VAL A 30 6.82 -5.32 -3.13
C VAL A 30 6.68 -4.80 -1.72
N GLU A 31 5.56 -4.14 -1.45
CA GLU A 31 5.28 -3.57 -0.14
C GLU A 31 5.35 -4.74 0.84
N GLN A 32 6.20 -4.67 1.85
CA GLN A 32 6.25 -5.70 2.87
C GLN A 32 5.11 -5.46 3.86
N ALA A 33 4.57 -6.55 4.40
CA ALA A 33 3.58 -6.47 5.46
C ALA A 33 4.25 -5.93 6.73
N LYS A 34 3.75 -4.82 7.23
CA LYS A 34 4.11 -4.28 8.53
C LYS A 34 3.27 -4.96 9.61
N SER A 35 3.88 -5.19 10.76
CA SER A 35 3.24 -5.90 11.87
C SER A 35 2.13 -5.07 12.52
N LEU A 36 1.28 -5.71 13.31
CA LEU A 36 0.30 -5.03 14.16
C LEU A 36 0.99 -4.09 15.16
N ALA A 37 2.09 -4.53 15.77
CA ALA A 37 2.86 -3.73 16.74
C ALA A 37 3.38 -2.43 16.12
N TYR A 38 3.84 -2.48 14.86
CA TYR A 38 4.24 -1.27 14.14
C TYR A 38 3.07 -0.27 14.06
N TYR A 39 1.90 -0.70 13.58
CA TYR A 39 0.76 0.23 13.46
C TYR A 39 0.22 0.72 14.81
N ALA A 40 0.41 -0.05 15.88
CA ALA A 40 0.09 0.40 17.24
C ALA A 40 1.02 1.53 17.71
N GLU A 41 2.28 1.55 17.28
CA GLU A 41 3.23 2.64 17.54
C GLU A 41 2.99 3.85 16.61
N TYR A 42 2.62 3.59 15.35
CA TYR A 42 2.47 4.60 14.29
C TYR A 42 1.00 4.76 13.87
N LEU A 43 0.13 5.15 14.81
CA LEU A 43 -1.32 5.24 14.59
C LEU A 43 -1.72 6.19 13.45
N ALA A 44 -1.01 7.30 13.25
CA ALA A 44 -1.29 8.21 12.14
C ALA A 44 -1.08 7.53 10.77
N GLU A 45 -0.09 6.64 10.68
CA GLU A 45 0.10 5.84 9.47
C GLU A 45 -0.97 4.76 9.36
N ALA A 46 -1.38 4.15 10.48
CA ALA A 46 -2.50 3.22 10.50
C ALA A 46 -3.80 3.85 9.99
N ASP A 47 -4.09 5.11 10.34
CA ASP A 47 -5.24 5.86 9.81
C ASP A 47 -5.17 6.02 8.28
N VAL A 48 -4.00 6.43 7.75
CA VAL A 48 -3.79 6.62 6.31
C VAL A 48 -3.93 5.30 5.56
N VAL A 49 -3.32 4.22 6.06
CA VAL A 49 -3.42 2.89 5.46
C VAL A 49 -4.87 2.40 5.51
N TYR A 50 -5.53 2.49 6.66
CA TYR A 50 -6.93 2.10 6.79
C TYR A 50 -7.84 2.85 5.80
N ALA A 51 -7.68 4.16 5.65
CA ALA A 51 -8.48 4.94 4.70
C ALA A 51 -8.29 4.47 3.25
N LYS A 52 -7.06 4.13 2.84
CA LYS A 52 -6.78 3.52 1.53
C LYS A 52 -7.45 2.15 1.39
N CYS A 53 -7.45 1.35 2.46
CA CYS A 53 -8.06 0.04 2.48
C CYS A 53 -9.59 0.11 2.35
N GLU A 54 -10.25 1.03 3.04
CA GLU A 54 -11.69 1.27 2.89
C GLU A 54 -12.05 1.63 1.44
N ALA A 55 -11.27 2.51 0.80
CA ALA A 55 -11.46 2.84 -0.60
C ALA A 55 -11.32 1.61 -1.52
N MET A 56 -10.30 0.78 -1.31
CA MET A 56 -10.14 -0.48 -2.05
C MET A 56 -11.30 -1.46 -1.81
N VAL A 57 -11.82 -1.54 -0.58
CA VAL A 57 -12.97 -2.39 -0.25
C VAL A 57 -14.21 -1.95 -1.02
N GLN A 58 -14.50 -0.65 -1.03
CA GLN A 58 -15.68 -0.09 -1.67
C GLN A 58 -15.61 -0.12 -3.20
N HIS A 59 -14.41 -0.12 -3.77
CA HIS A 59 -14.20 -0.15 -5.22
C HIS A 59 -13.74 -1.53 -5.69
N GLU A 60 -12.44 -1.79 -5.67
CA GLU A 60 -11.81 -2.94 -6.32
C GLU A 60 -12.29 -4.28 -5.73
N LEU A 61 -12.25 -4.45 -4.42
CA LEU A 61 -12.57 -5.72 -3.76
C LEU A 61 -14.05 -6.08 -3.88
N SER A 62 -14.93 -5.08 -3.99
CA SER A 62 -16.38 -5.31 -4.16
C SER A 62 -16.69 -6.06 -5.47
N THR A 63 -15.88 -5.83 -6.51
CA THR A 63 -16.01 -6.47 -7.82
C THR A 63 -15.29 -7.81 -7.92
N MET A 64 -14.41 -8.13 -6.96
CA MET A 64 -13.70 -9.40 -6.91
C MET A 64 -14.61 -10.53 -6.45
N SER A 65 -14.39 -11.72 -7.02
CA SER A 65 -15.01 -12.95 -6.51
C SER A 65 -14.52 -13.26 -5.08
N PRO A 66 -15.26 -14.06 -4.30
CA PRO A 66 -14.84 -14.42 -2.94
C PRO A 66 -13.43 -15.03 -2.87
N SER A 67 -13.04 -15.87 -3.83
CA SER A 67 -11.71 -16.50 -3.85
C SER A 67 -10.60 -15.50 -4.15
N GLN A 68 -10.83 -14.56 -5.08
CA GLN A 68 -9.89 -13.48 -5.37
C GLN A 68 -9.70 -12.57 -4.16
N ARG A 69 -10.80 -12.26 -3.46
CA ARG A 69 -10.77 -11.44 -2.25
C ARG A 69 -10.00 -12.12 -1.11
N LEU A 70 -10.19 -13.44 -0.95
CA LEU A 70 -9.43 -14.23 0.02
C LEU A 70 -7.92 -14.19 -0.27
N ALA A 71 -7.53 -14.45 -1.52
CA ALA A 71 -6.13 -14.37 -1.93
C ALA A 71 -5.54 -12.96 -1.73
N TRP A 72 -6.34 -11.91 -1.94
CA TRP A 72 -5.92 -10.55 -1.67
C TRP A 72 -5.61 -10.29 -0.19
N PHE A 73 -6.42 -10.84 0.73
CA PHE A 73 -6.18 -10.69 2.17
C PHE A 73 -4.86 -11.35 2.64
N GLU A 74 -4.35 -12.31 1.89
CA GLU A 74 -3.06 -12.97 2.15
C GLU A 74 -1.87 -12.18 1.59
N THR A 75 -2.11 -11.18 0.74
CA THR A 75 -1.04 -10.29 0.26
C THR A 75 -0.55 -9.35 1.36
N ALA A 76 0.64 -8.80 1.18
CA ALA A 76 1.18 -7.81 2.11
C ALA A 76 0.26 -6.58 2.29
N THR A 77 -0.36 -6.10 1.22
CA THR A 77 -1.34 -5.02 1.28
C THR A 77 -2.56 -5.42 2.10
N GLY A 78 -3.10 -6.63 1.89
CA GLY A 78 -4.22 -7.15 2.68
C GLY A 78 -3.89 -7.30 4.17
N ILE A 79 -2.69 -7.78 4.49
CA ILE A 79 -2.18 -7.89 5.86
C ILE A 79 -2.00 -6.49 6.48
N ASN A 80 -1.47 -5.53 5.73
CA ASN A 80 -1.35 -4.13 6.18
C ASN A 80 -2.72 -3.53 6.51
N CYS A 81 -3.73 -3.76 5.65
CA CYS A 81 -5.09 -3.30 5.90
C CYS A 81 -5.67 -3.89 7.19
N LYS A 82 -5.51 -5.20 7.39
CA LYS A 82 -5.96 -5.88 8.61
C LYS A 82 -5.27 -5.33 9.85
N ASN A 83 -3.94 -5.22 9.83
CA ASN A 83 -3.15 -4.78 10.97
C ASN A 83 -3.42 -3.31 11.33
N ALA A 84 -3.54 -2.43 10.33
CA ALA A 84 -3.89 -1.03 10.54
C ALA A 84 -5.31 -0.89 11.12
N SER A 85 -6.30 -1.61 10.58
CA SER A 85 -7.67 -1.62 11.11
C SER A 85 -7.73 -2.08 12.57
N GLN A 86 -6.99 -3.14 12.91
CA GLN A 86 -6.95 -3.68 14.27
C GLN A 86 -6.30 -2.68 15.23
N ALA A 87 -5.14 -2.11 14.89
CA ALA A 87 -4.43 -1.14 15.74
C ALA A 87 -5.33 0.05 16.12
N ARG A 88 -6.09 0.59 15.14
CA ARG A 88 -7.04 1.68 15.37
C ARG A 88 -8.18 1.28 16.29
N SER A 89 -8.72 0.07 16.10
CA SER A 89 -9.82 -0.45 16.91
C SER A 89 -9.38 -0.65 18.36
N ASP A 90 -8.18 -1.19 18.56
CA ASP A 90 -7.60 -1.38 19.88
C ASP A 90 -7.37 -0.05 20.61
N GLU A 91 -6.86 0.96 19.89
CA GLU A 91 -6.66 2.29 20.47
C GLU A 91 -7.99 2.96 20.84
N ASN A 92 -8.99 2.90 19.96
CA ASN A 92 -10.32 3.43 20.24
C ASN A 92 -10.94 2.75 21.47
N TYR A 93 -10.76 1.43 21.59
CA TYR A 93 -11.24 0.67 22.73
C TYR A 93 -10.51 1.06 24.02
N LYS A 94 -9.19 1.21 24.01
CA LYS A 94 -8.41 1.71 25.16
C LYS A 94 -8.87 3.10 25.59
N ALA A 95 -9.05 4.01 24.63
CA ALA A 95 -9.53 5.37 24.91
C ALA A 95 -10.94 5.35 25.54
N TYR A 96 -11.81 4.47 25.06
CA TYR A 96 -13.14 4.26 25.63
C TYR A 96 -13.08 3.71 27.06
N GLN A 97 -12.26 2.68 27.31
CA GLN A 97 -12.07 2.11 28.65
C GLN A 97 -11.55 3.16 29.63
N LYS A 98 -10.57 3.97 29.20
CA LYS A 98 -10.05 5.07 30.03
C LYS A 98 -11.15 6.07 30.39
N LYS A 99 -11.99 6.47 29.44
CA LYS A 99 -13.14 7.37 29.71
C LYS A 99 -14.10 6.78 30.75
N MET A 100 -14.36 5.49 30.69
CA MET A 100 -15.23 4.80 31.65
C MET A 100 -14.61 4.73 33.04
N GLN A 101 -13.31 4.44 33.14
CA GLN A 101 -12.58 4.47 34.41
C GLN A 101 -12.57 5.88 35.02
N ASP A 102 -12.26 6.90 34.22
CA ASP A 102 -12.23 8.30 34.66
C ASP A 102 -13.64 8.79 35.07
N ALA A 103 -14.72 8.24 34.50
CA ALA A 103 -16.09 8.53 34.90
C ALA A 103 -16.49 7.82 36.19
N ALA A 104 -16.08 6.56 36.37
CA ALA A 104 -16.35 5.78 37.57
C ALA A 104 -15.63 6.36 38.80
N GLY A 105 -14.38 6.79 38.66
CA GLY A 105 -13.61 7.39 39.76
C GLY A 105 -14.12 8.75 40.26
N LYS A 106 -15.19 9.29 39.69
CA LYS A 106 -15.85 10.52 40.17
C LYS A 106 -16.92 10.26 41.23
N TYR A 107 -17.31 9.00 41.42
CA TYR A 107 -18.34 8.56 42.37
C TYR A 107 -17.72 7.59 43.38
#